data_AF-A0A831R6F7-F1
#
_entry.id   AF-A0A831R6F7-F1
#
_cell.length_a   1.000
_cell.length_b   1.000
_cell.length_c   1.000
_cell.angle_alpha   90.00
_cell.angle_beta   90.00
_cell.angle_gamma   90.00
#
_symmetry.space_group_name_H-M   'P 1'
#
loop_
_entity.id
_entity.type
_entity.pdbx_description
1 polymer ?
#
loop_
_entity_poly.entity_id
_entity_poly.type
_entity_poly.pdbx_seq_one_letter_code
_entity_poly.pdbx_strand_id
1 'polypeptide(L)' 'MSHEQMNQCLSNWMDRESTAEAMIPLIGRLYRKNNVVTSVYGRAIINQSVIDIIRAHRYVRQVEDS' A
#
# COMPACT_ATOMS: atom_id res chain seq x y z
N MET A 1 -20.32 4.34 17.63
CA MET A 1 -20.11 3.70 16.31
C MET A 1 -20.99 2.47 16.25
N SER A 2 -21.75 2.28 15.17
CA SER A 2 -22.56 1.06 15.01
C SER A 2 -21.65 -0.15 14.72
N HIS A 3 -22.08 -1.36 15.08
CA HIS A 3 -21.34 -2.59 14.75
C HIS A 3 -21.08 -2.73 13.24
N GLU A 4 -22.00 -2.21 12.42
CA GLU A 4 -21.88 -2.19 10.97
C GLU A 4 -20.72 -1.31 10.47
N GLN A 5 -20.53 -0.12 11.05
CA GLN A 5 -19.40 0.76 10.71
C GLN A 5 -18.04 0.13 11.05
N MET A 6 -17.98 -0.62 12.16
CA MET A 6 -16.77 -1.33 12.56
C MET A 6 -16.42 -2.47 11.59
N ASN A 7 -17.42 -3.26 11.18
CA ASN A 7 -17.24 -4.32 10.20
C ASN A 7 -16.78 -3.78 8.84
N GLN A 8 -17.33 -2.66 8.39
CA GLN A 8 -16.90 -2.03 7.13
C GLN A 8 -15.46 -1.52 7.21
N CYS A 9 -15.07 -0.91 8.33
CA CYS A 9 -13.69 -0.45 8.55
C CYS A 9 -12.70 -1.62 8.50
N LEU A 10 -13.04 -2.73 9.17
CA LEU A 10 -12.23 -3.93 9.17
C LEU A 10 -12.11 -4.54 7.77
N SER A 11 -13.21 -4.67 7.03
CA SER A 11 -13.20 -5.16 5.64
C SER A 11 -12.29 -4.33 4.76
N ASN A 12 -12.45 -3.00 4.80
CA ASN A 12 -11.62 -2.08 4.02
C ASN A 12 -10.14 -2.18 4.38
N TRP A 13 -9.81 -2.48 5.64
CA TRP A 13 -8.43 -2.67 6.08
C TRP A 13 -7.86 -3.99 5.53
N MET A 14 -8.60 -5.10 5.63
CA MET A 14 -8.20 -6.40 5.09
C MET A 14 -7.98 -6.36 3.57
N ASP A 15 -8.85 -5.66 2.83
CA ASP A 15 -8.69 -5.52 1.37
C ASP A 15 -7.40 -4.78 0.99
N ARG A 16 -7.04 -3.74 1.76
CA ARG A 16 -5.79 -2.99 1.57
C ARG A 16 -4.57 -3.81 1.93
N GLU A 17 -4.65 -4.60 3.00
CA GLU A 17 -3.61 -5.54 3.41
C GLU A 17 -3.34 -6.56 2.31
N SER A 18 -4.37 -7.27 1.86
CA SER A 18 -4.26 -8.26 0.79
C SER A 18 -3.71 -7.67 -0.51
N THR A 19 -4.15 -6.46 -0.87
CA THR A 19 -3.62 -5.76 -2.05
C THR A 19 -2.13 -5.45 -1.89
N ALA A 20 -1.71 -4.91 -0.75
CA ALA A 20 -0.31 -4.57 -0.50
C ALA A 20 0.59 -5.81 -0.39
N GLU A 21 0.09 -6.93 0.15
CA GLU A 21 0.79 -8.22 0.13
C GLU A 21 1.05 -8.70 -1.30
N ALA A 22 0.05 -8.60 -2.18
CA ALA A 22 0.19 -8.96 -3.59
C ALA A 22 1.20 -8.06 -4.33
N MET A 23 1.44 -6.84 -3.86
CA MET A 23 2.43 -5.92 -4.45
C MET A 23 3.87 -6.34 -4.17
N ILE A 24 4.17 -6.89 -3.00
CA ILE A 24 5.55 -7.24 -2.58
C ILE A 24 6.28 -8.11 -3.63
N PRO A 25 5.74 -9.25 -4.09
CA PRO A 25 6.43 -10.08 -5.09
C PRO A 25 6.58 -9.38 -6.45
N LEU A 26 5.66 -8.50 -6.82
CA LEU A 26 5.73 -7.73 -8.07
C LEU A 26 6.84 -6.69 -8.01
N ILE A 27 6.89 -5.90 -6.92
CA ILE A 27 7.95 -4.93 -6.65
C ILE A 27 9.32 -5.62 -6.63
N GLY A 28 9.43 -6.72 -5.89
CA GLY A 28 10.68 -7.47 -5.79
C GLY A 28 11.13 -8.08 -7.11
N ARG A 29 10.20 -8.42 -8.01
CA ARG A 29 10.50 -8.89 -9.37
C ARG A 29 11.01 -7.75 -10.26
N LEU A 30 10.32 -6.62 -10.25
CA LEU A 30 10.70 -5.42 -11.01
C LEU A 30 12.11 -4.94 -10.62
N TYR A 31 12.39 -4.89 -9.31
CA TYR A 31 13.70 -4.49 -8.81
C TYR A 31 14.81 -5.46 -9.23
N ARG A 32 14.64 -6.76 -8.99
CA ARG A 32 15.72 -7.76 -9.18
C ARG A 32 15.93 -8.19 -10.63
N LYS A 33 14.88 -8.25 -11.45
CA LYS A 33 14.96 -8.77 -12.83
C LYS A 33 15.03 -7.68 -13.89
N ASN A 34 14.42 -6.53 -13.61
CA ASN A 34 14.26 -5.48 -14.60
C ASN A 34 15.00 -4.20 -14.20
N ASN A 35 15.69 -4.19 -13.05
CA ASN A 35 16.40 -3.04 -12.51
C ASN A 35 15.49 -1.79 -12.36
N VAL A 36 14.20 -2.01 -12.09
CA VAL A 36 13.17 -0.97 -11.94
C VAL A 36 12.96 -0.66 -10.47
N VAL A 37 13.11 0.61 -10.10
CA VAL A 37 12.76 1.11 -8.77
C VAL A 37 11.33 1.63 -8.80
N THR A 38 10.42 0.96 -8.08
CA THR A 38 9.05 1.43 -7.91
C THR A 38 8.98 2.50 -6.82
N SER A 39 8.21 3.54 -7.07
CA SER A 39 7.97 4.63 -6.12
C SER A 39 6.51 5.05 -6.12
N VAL A 40 6.06 5.59 -5.00
CA VAL A 40 4.76 6.23 -4.82
C VAL A 40 5.04 7.68 -4.43
N TYR A 41 4.62 8.61 -5.29
CA TYR A 41 4.83 10.05 -5.09
C TYR A 41 6.29 10.42 -4.75
N GLY A 42 7.22 9.86 -5.54
CA GLY A 42 8.67 10.08 -5.36
C GLY A 42 9.32 9.27 -4.22
N ARG A 43 8.54 8.61 -3.36
CA ARG A 43 9.07 7.74 -2.30
C ARG A 43 9.20 6.30 -2.80
N ALA A 44 10.43 5.77 -2.81
CA ALA A 44 10.67 4.38 -3.19
C ALA A 44 9.94 3.40 -2.25
N ILE A 45 9.32 2.37 -2.82
CA ILE A 45 8.58 1.32 -2.08
C ILE A 45 9.24 -0.06 -2.15
N ILE A 46 10.52 -0.10 -2.53
CA ILE A 46 11.34 -1.32 -2.50
C ILE A 46 11.66 -1.70 -1.05
N ASN A 47 11.68 -3.01 -0.77
CA ASN A 47 11.98 -3.58 0.56
C ASN A 47 11.12 -3.01 1.70
N GLN A 48 9.88 -2.62 1.41
CA GLN A 48 8.93 -2.10 2.40
C GLN A 48 8.01 -3.20 2.92
N SER A 49 7.55 -3.04 4.15
CA SER A 49 6.49 -3.88 4.72
C SER A 49 5.12 -3.57 4.08
N VAL A 50 4.17 -4.49 4.23
CA VAL A 50 2.76 -4.29 3.82
C VAL A 50 2.20 -2.98 4.40
N ILE A 51 2.46 -2.75 5.70
CA ILE A 51 2.00 -1.56 6.42
C ILE A 51 2.62 -0.29 5.85
N ASP A 52 3.91 -0.30 5.52
CA ASP A 52 4.60 0.87 4.95
C ASP A 52 4.15 1.17 3.53
N ILE A 53 3.83 0.14 2.73
CA ILE A 53 3.20 0.30 1.41
C ILE A 53 1.83 0.97 1.57
N ILE A 54 0.98 0.49 2.47
CA ILE A 54 -0.34 1.11 2.73
C ILE A 54 -0.18 2.56 3.19
N ARG A 55 0.79 2.84 4.06
CA ARG A 55 1.07 4.21 4.54
C ARG A 55 1.53 5.14 3.40
N ALA A 56 2.40 4.65 2.51
CA ALA A 56 2.84 5.42 1.35
C ALA A 56 1.66 5.83 0.47
N HIS A 57 0.71 4.92 0.21
CA HIS A 57 -0.52 5.24 -0.53
C HIS A 57 -1.46 6.19 0.22
N ARG A 58 -1.56 6.07 1.55
CA ARG A 58 -2.38 6.98 2.37
C ARG A 58 -1.87 8.41 2.31
N TYR A 59 -0.55 8.60 2.34
CA TYR A 59 0.05 9.93 2.29
C TYR A 59 -0.34 10.68 1.01
N VAL A 60 -0.35 9.99 -0.14
CA VAL A 60 -0.77 10.59 -1.42
C VAL A 60 -2.17 11.15 -1.33
N ARG A 61 -3.13 10.37 -0.82
CA ARG A 61 -4.53 10.83 -0.68
C ARG A 61 -4.64 12.08 0.18
N GLN A 62 -3.89 12.14 1.28
CA GLN A 62 -3.90 13.30 2.16
C GLN A 62 -3.36 14.55 1.46
N VAL A 63 -2.34 14.42 0.60
CA VAL A 63 -1.75 15.53 -0.15
C VAL A 63 -2.66 15.97 -1.31
N GLU A 64 -3.35 15.05 -1.98
CA GLU A 64 -4.30 15.38 -3.06
C GLU A 64 -5.62 16.00 -2.54
N ASP A 65 -6.03 15.67 -1.31
CA ASP A 65 -7.19 16.26 -0.65
C ASP A 65 -6.89 17.64 0.02
N SER A 66 -5.65 18.16 -0.10
CA SER A 66 -5.20 19.46 0.44
C SER A 66 -5.13 20.56 -0.62
#